data_AF-A0A958F1Q8-F1
#
_entry.id   AF-A0A958F1Q8-F1
#
_cell.length_a   1.000
_cell.length_b   1.000
_cell.length_c   1.000
_cell.angle_alpha   90.00
_cell.angle_beta   90.00
_cell.angle_gamma   90.00
#
_symmetry.space_group_name_H-M   'P 1'
#
loop_
_entity.id
_entity.type
_entity.pdbx_description
1 polymer ?
#
loop_
_entity_poly.entity_id
_entity_poly.type
_entity_poly.pdbx_seq_one_letter_code
_entity_poly.pdbx_strand_id
1 'polypeptide(L)'
;MKDSIPSFDPRSEPALLSFALDFVEHYGPDSVFVTSLSDLWTTAMGRGGVALGWMEDISEIVLLSDARAVEVLGNLLRRSESLKKALFQEPFGFVAAGAIEIAFGQTFGAGVYEPWLEAFEQKDFDFCTRLIDQSQST
;
A
#
# COMPACT_ATOMS: atom_id res chain seq x y z
N MET A 1 4.09 17.45 -25.97
CA MET A 1 4.53 16.05 -26.14
C MET A 1 3.73 15.23 -25.15
N LYS A 2 3.17 14.08 -25.54
CA LYS A 2 2.48 13.19 -24.59
C LYS A 2 3.57 12.46 -23.82
N ASP A 3 3.70 12.75 -22.54
CA ASP A 3 4.62 12.03 -21.65
C ASP A 3 4.09 10.61 -21.48
N SER A 4 4.68 9.69 -22.24
CA SER A 4 4.38 8.27 -22.18
C SER A 4 4.98 7.67 -20.92
N ILE A 5 4.14 7.01 -20.12
CA ILE A 5 4.52 6.28 -18.91
C ILE A 5 5.63 5.27 -19.27
N PRO A 6 6.77 5.25 -18.55
CA PRO A 6 7.86 4.30 -18.81
C PRO A 6 7.39 2.85 -18.74
N SER A 7 7.87 1.98 -19.65
CA SER A 7 7.61 0.55 -19.59
C SER A 7 8.64 -0.17 -18.70
N PHE A 8 8.16 -0.97 -17.75
CA PHE A 8 8.97 -1.71 -16.78
C PHE A 8 9.41 -3.09 -17.33
N ASP A 9 10.72 -3.38 -17.33
CA ASP A 9 11.30 -4.73 -17.56
C ASP A 9 11.98 -5.25 -16.27
N PRO A 10 11.39 -6.27 -15.61
CA PRO A 10 11.87 -6.79 -14.32
C PRO A 10 13.18 -7.59 -14.40
N ARG A 11 13.75 -7.83 -15.59
CA ARG A 11 14.94 -8.71 -15.75
C ARG A 11 16.26 -7.96 -15.90
N SER A 12 16.21 -6.63 -16.04
CA SER A 12 17.38 -5.80 -16.37
C SER A 12 17.99 -5.03 -15.20
N GLU A 13 17.40 -5.08 -14.01
CA GLU A 13 17.76 -4.18 -12.90
C GLU A 13 18.54 -4.92 -11.79
N PRO A 14 19.75 -4.47 -11.41
CA PRO A 14 20.54 -4.99 -10.28
C PRO A 14 19.95 -4.64 -8.89
N ALA A 15 18.67 -4.23 -8.84
CA ALA A 15 17.99 -3.57 -7.73
C ALA A 15 17.69 -4.45 -6.49
N LEU A 16 17.92 -5.77 -6.56
CA LEU A 16 17.52 -6.74 -5.52
C LEU A 16 18.29 -6.62 -4.17
N LEU A 17 19.43 -5.93 -4.12
CA LEU A 17 20.30 -5.88 -2.92
C LEU A 17 20.28 -4.53 -2.18
N SER A 18 19.62 -3.52 -2.74
CA SER A 18 19.29 -2.26 -2.08
C SER A 18 17.85 -2.38 -1.60
N PHE A 19 17.64 -2.74 -0.35
CA PHE A 19 16.31 -2.92 0.25
C PHE A 19 15.54 -1.60 0.44
N ALA A 20 15.69 -0.63 -0.47
CA ALA A 20 15.01 0.66 -0.47
C ALA A 20 15.37 1.52 0.75
N LEU A 21 16.61 2.02 0.79
CA LEU A 21 17.02 3.05 1.76
C LEU A 21 16.04 4.22 1.75
N ASP A 22 15.64 4.69 0.57
CA ASP A 22 14.66 5.78 0.45
C ASP A 22 13.28 5.39 0.99
N PHE A 23 12.82 4.14 0.82
CA PHE A 23 11.54 3.70 1.40
C PHE A 23 11.63 3.58 2.93
N VAL A 24 12.73 3.04 3.45
CA VAL A 24 12.95 2.95 4.91
C VAL A 24 13.16 4.32 5.53
N GLU A 25 13.85 5.24 4.86
CA GLU A 25 14.04 6.63 5.30
C GLU A 25 12.75 7.44 5.21
N HIS A 26 11.91 7.20 4.20
CA HIS A 26 10.68 7.94 3.99
C HIS A 26 9.50 7.41 4.80
N TYR A 27 9.40 6.08 4.98
CA TYR A 27 8.28 5.44 5.66
C TYR A 27 8.71 4.80 6.99
N GLY A 28 9.80 4.04 7.02
CA GLY A 28 10.34 3.47 8.25
C GLY A 28 9.39 2.55 9.04
N PRO A 29 9.87 1.93 10.13
CA PRO A 29 9.08 1.00 10.93
C PRO A 29 8.00 1.67 11.78
N ASP A 30 8.13 2.98 12.04
CA ASP A 30 7.18 3.75 12.87
C ASP A 30 5.97 4.29 12.08
N SER A 31 5.97 4.13 10.75
CA SER A 31 4.88 4.58 9.87
C SER A 31 3.59 3.81 10.13
N VAL A 32 2.50 4.57 10.22
CA VAL A 32 1.14 4.02 10.29
C VAL A 32 0.81 3.26 9.01
N PHE A 33 1.29 3.73 7.86
CA PHE A 33 1.14 3.04 6.57
C PHE A 33 1.82 1.67 6.55
N VAL A 34 3.10 1.59 6.95
CA VAL A 34 3.87 0.33 6.96
C VAL A 34 3.26 -0.67 7.94
N THR A 35 2.92 -0.24 9.15
CA THR A 35 2.26 -1.09 10.16
C THR A 35 0.90 -1.59 9.68
N SER A 36 0.10 -0.73 9.05
CA SER A 36 -1.22 -1.11 8.49
C SER A 36 -1.11 -2.10 7.33
N LEU A 37 -0.10 -1.96 6.48
CA LEU A 37 0.14 -2.92 5.40
C LEU A 37 0.52 -4.30 5.96
N SER A 38 1.36 -4.34 6.99
CA SER A 38 1.72 -5.57 7.71
C SER A 38 0.50 -6.23 8.35
N ASP A 39 -0.37 -5.45 9.01
CA ASP A 39 -1.60 -5.94 9.62
C ASP A 39 -2.58 -6.50 8.60
N LEU A 40 -2.66 -5.88 7.42
CA LEU A 40 -3.51 -6.35 6.33
C LEU A 40 -3.03 -7.70 5.78
N TRP A 41 -1.71 -7.88 5.65
CA TRP A 41 -1.11 -9.17 5.31
C TRP A 41 -1.36 -10.23 6.39
N THR A 42 -1.13 -9.88 7.66
CA THR A 42 -1.33 -10.76 8.81
C THR A 42 -2.78 -11.23 8.90
N THR A 43 -3.73 -10.31 8.71
CA THR A 43 -5.16 -10.63 8.65
C THR A 43 -5.48 -11.57 7.47
N ALA A 44 -4.90 -11.33 6.29
CA ALA A 44 -5.12 -12.19 5.13
C ALA A 44 -4.61 -13.62 5.36
N MET A 45 -3.42 -13.77 5.96
CA MET A 45 -2.84 -15.06 6.34
C MET A 45 -3.68 -15.75 7.42
N GLY A 46 -4.17 -15.01 8.41
CA GLY A 46 -5.10 -15.50 9.43
C GLY A 46 -6.37 -16.11 8.85
N ARG A 47 -7.01 -15.39 7.91
CA ARG A 47 -8.19 -15.91 7.18
C ARG A 47 -7.88 -17.21 6.45
N GLY A 48 -6.71 -17.30 5.83
CA GLY A 48 -6.24 -18.53 5.18
C GLY A 48 -6.05 -19.67 6.18
N GLY A 49 -5.43 -19.40 7.33
CA GLY A 49 -5.24 -20.37 8.42
C GLY A 49 -6.55 -20.94 8.96
N VAL A 50 -7.57 -20.07 9.17
CA VAL A 50 -8.91 -20.50 9.59
C VAL A 50 -9.56 -21.37 8.52
N ALA A 51 -9.51 -20.95 7.25
CA ALA A 51 -10.08 -21.72 6.14
C ALA A 51 -9.42 -23.10 5.97
N LEU A 52 -8.14 -23.23 6.33
CA LEU A 52 -7.39 -24.50 6.30
C LEU A 52 -7.49 -25.30 7.61
N GLY A 53 -8.17 -24.77 8.63
CA GLY A 53 -8.36 -25.43 9.93
C GLY A 53 -7.12 -25.47 10.82
N TRP A 54 -6.12 -24.63 10.57
CA TRP A 54 -4.90 -24.53 11.39
C TRP A 54 -4.98 -23.41 12.45
N MET A 55 -6.02 -22.59 12.36
CA MET A 55 -6.37 -21.53 13.31
C MET A 55 -7.87 -21.64 13.60
N GLU A 56 -8.26 -21.48 14.86
CA GLU A 56 -9.68 -21.59 15.27
C GLU A 56 -10.44 -20.28 15.05
N ASP A 57 -9.84 -19.15 15.40
CA ASP A 57 -10.41 -17.81 15.25
C ASP A 57 -9.36 -16.79 14.81
N ILE A 58 -9.74 -15.91 13.90
CA ILE A 58 -8.91 -14.79 13.44
C ILE A 58 -8.84 -13.66 14.47
N SER A 59 -9.79 -13.57 15.40
CA SER A 59 -9.84 -12.50 16.41
C SER A 59 -8.65 -12.51 17.38
N GLU A 60 -7.87 -13.60 17.39
CA GLU A 60 -6.66 -13.75 18.19
C GLU A 60 -5.44 -12.99 17.60
N ILE A 61 -5.53 -12.50 16.37
CA ILE A 61 -4.45 -11.74 15.74
C ILE A 61 -4.37 -10.34 16.36
N VAL A 62 -3.20 -10.03 16.93
CA VAL A 62 -2.86 -8.69 17.40
C VAL A 62 -2.44 -7.83 16.21
N LEU A 63 -3.15 -6.72 16.01
CA LEU A 63 -2.81 -5.70 15.02
C LEU A 63 -1.91 -4.64 15.65
N LEU A 64 -0.94 -4.16 14.89
CA LEU A 64 0.03 -3.13 15.31
C LEU A 64 -0.49 -1.71 15.07
N SER A 65 -1.34 -1.52 14.07
CA SER A 65 -1.89 -0.24 13.64
C SER A 65 -3.33 -0.03 14.10
N ASP A 66 -3.87 1.15 13.81
CA ASP A 66 -5.27 1.48 14.06
C ASP A 66 -6.17 0.68 13.10
N ALA A 67 -7.26 0.08 13.62
CA ALA A 67 -8.22 -0.67 12.81
C ALA A 67 -8.78 0.16 11.63
N ARG A 68 -8.96 1.47 11.81
CA ARG A 68 -9.40 2.38 10.74
C ARG A 68 -8.36 2.53 9.65
N ALA A 69 -7.07 2.51 9.99
CA ALA A 69 -5.98 2.58 9.02
C ALA A 69 -6.00 1.34 8.10
N VAL A 70 -6.17 0.15 8.71
CA VAL A 70 -6.33 -1.12 7.98
C VAL A 70 -7.58 -1.10 7.09
N GLU A 71 -8.70 -0.56 7.59
CA GLU A 71 -9.94 -0.44 6.81
C GLU A 71 -9.77 0.48 5.58
N VAL A 72 -9.21 1.67 5.76
CA VAL A 72 -8.96 2.62 4.66
C VAL A 72 -8.02 2.01 3.62
N LEU A 73 -6.92 1.39 4.06
CA LEU A 73 -5.97 0.74 3.15
C LEU A 73 -6.62 -0.45 2.42
N GLY A 74 -7.43 -1.23 3.13
CA GLY A 74 -8.18 -2.33 2.52
C GLY A 74 -9.20 -1.86 1.48
N ASN A 75 -9.86 -0.73 1.72
CA ASN A 75 -10.78 -0.12 0.76
C ASN A 75 -10.04 0.42 -0.47
N LEU A 76 -8.92 1.11 -0.27
CA LEU A 76 -8.02 1.58 -1.33
C LEU A 76 -7.60 0.41 -2.25
N LEU A 77 -7.12 -0.68 -1.66
CA LEU A 77 -6.62 -1.87 -2.36
C LEU A 77 -7.67 -2.60 -3.20
N ARG A 78 -8.96 -2.44 -2.89
CA ARG A 78 -10.05 -3.00 -3.70
C ARG A 78 -10.34 -2.19 -4.96
N ARG A 79 -9.90 -0.94 -5.03
CA ARG A 79 -10.17 -0.04 -6.17
C ARG A 79 -9.24 -0.29 -7.36
N SER A 80 -8.05 -0.86 -7.13
CA SER A 80 -7.04 -1.04 -8.19
C SER A 80 -6.14 -2.26 -7.95
N GLU A 81 -6.18 -3.21 -8.88
CA GLU A 81 -5.27 -4.37 -8.87
C GLU A 81 -3.81 -3.96 -9.13
N SER A 82 -3.57 -2.90 -9.89
CA SER A 82 -2.22 -2.36 -10.11
C SER A 82 -1.63 -1.82 -8.81
N LEU A 83 -2.43 -1.07 -8.05
CA LEU A 83 -2.02 -0.54 -6.75
C LEU A 83 -1.76 -1.67 -5.75
N LYS A 84 -2.64 -2.68 -5.74
CA LYS A 84 -2.43 -3.88 -4.92
C LYS A 84 -1.12 -4.59 -5.25
N LYS A 85 -0.82 -4.79 -6.53
CA LYS A 85 0.44 -5.39 -6.96
C LYS A 85 1.64 -4.55 -6.53
N ALA A 86 1.60 -3.24 -6.76
CA ALA A 86 2.69 -2.34 -6.37
C ALA A 86 2.97 -2.42 -4.86
N LEU A 87 1.92 -2.36 -4.03
CA LEU A 87 2.02 -2.46 -2.56
C LEU A 87 2.58 -3.80 -2.07
N PHE A 88 2.33 -4.90 -2.78
CA PHE A 88 2.91 -6.22 -2.45
C PHE A 88 4.25 -6.52 -3.11
N GLN A 89 4.74 -5.66 -4.00
CA GLN A 89 5.95 -5.93 -4.79
C GLN A 89 7.07 -4.95 -4.49
N GLU A 90 6.74 -3.66 -4.35
CA GLU A 90 7.74 -2.62 -4.14
C GLU A 90 8.48 -2.79 -2.80
N PRO A 91 7.80 -3.05 -1.66
CA PRO A 91 8.51 -3.25 -0.39
C PRO A 91 9.46 -4.45 -0.38
N PHE A 92 9.33 -5.36 -1.34
CA PHE A 92 10.17 -6.55 -1.49
C PHE A 92 11.18 -6.44 -2.65
N GLY A 93 11.26 -5.28 -3.31
CA GLY A 93 12.19 -5.05 -4.43
C GLY A 93 11.83 -5.83 -5.70
N PHE A 94 10.58 -6.32 -5.83
CA PHE A 94 10.12 -7.01 -7.04
C PHE A 94 9.72 -6.05 -8.17
N VAL A 95 9.56 -4.76 -7.85
CA VAL A 95 9.34 -3.66 -8.80
C VAL A 95 10.20 -2.46 -8.43
N ALA A 96 10.32 -1.50 -9.35
CA ALA A 96 11.06 -0.27 -9.14
C ALA A 96 10.50 0.56 -7.97
N ALA A 97 11.37 1.33 -7.31
CA ALA A 97 10.95 2.33 -6.34
C ALA A 97 10.02 3.38 -6.99
N GLY A 98 9.02 3.82 -6.24
CA GLY A 98 7.95 4.71 -6.69
C GLY A 98 6.77 4.00 -7.38
N ALA A 99 6.77 2.66 -7.47
CA ALA A 99 5.68 1.92 -8.11
C ALA A 99 4.32 2.14 -7.41
N ILE A 100 4.28 2.26 -6.08
CA ILE A 100 3.10 2.56 -5.28
C ILE A 100 2.57 3.93 -5.66
N GLU A 101 3.42 4.96 -5.64
CA GLU A 101 3.03 6.32 -6.01
C GLU A 101 2.50 6.38 -7.45
N ILE A 102 3.18 5.75 -8.39
CA ILE A 102 2.76 5.70 -9.80
C ILE A 102 1.41 5.00 -9.93
N ALA A 103 1.24 3.84 -9.30
CA ALA A 103 -0.02 3.09 -9.36
C ALA A 103 -1.17 3.84 -8.67
N PHE A 104 -0.87 4.54 -7.58
CA PHE A 104 -1.81 5.41 -6.89
C PHE A 104 -2.23 6.57 -7.81
N GLY A 105 -1.27 7.28 -8.41
CA GLY A 105 -1.51 8.39 -9.32
C GLY A 105 -2.25 7.99 -10.59
N GLN A 106 -2.01 6.78 -11.12
CA GLN A 106 -2.78 6.23 -12.24
C GLN A 106 -4.24 5.94 -11.86
N THR A 107 -4.50 5.62 -10.59
CA THR A 107 -5.84 5.26 -10.11
C THR A 107 -6.65 6.49 -9.68
N PHE A 108 -6.00 7.47 -9.04
CA PHE A 108 -6.66 8.59 -8.36
C PHE A 108 -6.17 9.98 -8.82
N GLY A 109 -5.28 10.04 -9.81
CA GLY A 109 -4.72 11.28 -10.32
C GLY A 109 -3.31 11.58 -9.79
N ALA A 110 -2.48 12.16 -10.66
CA ALA A 110 -1.12 12.56 -10.31
C ALA A 110 -1.12 13.61 -9.17
N GLY A 111 -0.16 13.51 -8.24
CA GLY A 111 -0.02 14.42 -7.10
C GLY A 111 -1.00 14.20 -5.95
N VAL A 112 -1.85 13.17 -6.01
CA VAL A 112 -2.80 12.84 -4.92
C VAL A 112 -2.16 11.98 -3.84
N TYR A 113 -1.12 11.22 -4.18
CA TYR A 113 -0.48 10.26 -3.27
C TYR A 113 0.14 10.93 -2.03
N GLU A 114 0.98 11.94 -2.23
CA GLU A 114 1.67 12.63 -1.12
C GLU A 114 0.68 13.24 -0.10
N PRO A 115 -0.32 14.06 -0.49
CA PRO A 115 -1.31 14.58 0.47
C PRO A 115 -2.14 13.49 1.16
N TRP A 116 -2.44 12.40 0.44
CA TRP A 116 -3.17 11.28 1.01
C TRP A 116 -2.36 10.54 2.07
N LEU A 117 -1.09 10.30 1.78
CA LEU A 117 -0.15 9.61 2.64
C LEU A 117 0.16 10.42 3.90
N GLU A 118 0.42 11.73 3.76
CA GLU A 118 0.64 12.63 4.90
C GLU A 118 -0.56 12.61 5.87
N ALA A 119 -1.77 12.67 5.33
CA ALA A 119 -2.98 12.58 6.12
C ALA A 119 -3.15 11.20 6.77
N PHE A 120 -2.77 10.13 6.07
CA PHE A 120 -2.81 8.77 6.60
C PHE A 120 -1.89 8.60 7.80
N GLU A 121 -0.66 9.11 7.70
CA GLU A 121 0.32 9.12 8.80
C GLU A 121 -0.15 9.98 9.98
N GLN A 122 -0.87 11.08 9.71
CA GLN A 122 -1.50 11.91 10.73
C GLN A 122 -2.81 11.33 11.28
N LYS A 123 -3.23 10.14 10.79
CA LYS A 123 -4.48 9.46 11.15
C LYS A 123 -5.75 10.25 10.79
N ASP A 124 -5.68 11.17 9.84
CA ASP A 124 -6.85 11.84 9.24
C ASP A 124 -7.47 10.96 8.14
N PHE A 125 -7.99 9.80 8.58
CA PHE A 125 -8.58 8.79 7.71
C PHE A 125 -9.83 9.28 6.97
N ASP A 126 -10.53 10.27 7.52
CA ASP A 126 -11.68 10.90 6.87
C ASP A 126 -11.22 11.73 5.67
N PHE A 127 -10.13 12.49 5.81
CA PHE A 127 -9.55 13.22 4.68
C PHE A 127 -8.98 12.29 3.62
N CYS A 128 -8.29 11.21 4.02
CA CYS A 128 -7.83 10.16 3.12
C CYS A 128 -8.97 9.60 2.25
N THR A 129 -10.11 9.29 2.88
CA THR A 129 -11.29 8.76 2.19
C THR A 129 -11.89 9.78 1.22
N ARG A 130 -12.03 11.05 1.65
CA ARG A 130 -12.55 12.13 0.80
C ARG A 130 -11.68 12.37 -0.44
N LEU A 131 -10.35 12.38 -0.30
CA LEU A 131 -9.40 12.56 -1.41
C LEU A 131 -9.60 11.49 -2.48
N ILE A 132 -9.72 10.23 -2.06
CA ILE A 132 -9.93 9.10 -2.97
C ILE A 132 -11.29 9.20 -3.65
N ASP A 133 -12.37 9.50 -2.93
CA ASP A 133 -13.71 9.54 -3.50
C ASP A 133 -13.91 10.72 -4.48
N GLN A 134 -13.28 11.87 -4.21
CA GLN A 134 -13.31 13.03 -5.10
C GLN A 134 -12.62 12.77 -6.44
N SER A 135 -11.51 12.03 -6.42
CA SER A 135 -10.77 11.72 -7.65
C SER A 135 -11.55 10.88 -8.67
N GLN A 136 -12.60 10.16 -8.24
CA GLN A 136 -13.46 9.37 -9.14
C GLN A 136 -14.57 10.18 -9.81
N SER A 137 -14.74 11.46 -9.45
CA SER A 137 -15.80 12.33 -9.98
C SER A 137 -15.34 13.20 -11.15
N THR A 138 -14.09 13.03 -11.61
CA THR A 138 -13.44 13.79 -12.70
C THR A 138 -13.13 12.87 -13.88
#